data_AF-A0A919J917-F1
#
_entry.id   AF-A0A919J917-F1
#
_cell.length_a   1.000
_cell.length_b   1.000
_cell.length_c   1.000
_cell.angle_alpha   90.00
_cell.angle_beta   90.00
_cell.angle_gamma   90.00
#
_symmetry.space_group_name_H-M   'P 1'
#
loop_
_entity.id
_entity.type
_entity.pdbx_description
1 polymer ?
#
loop_
_entity_poly.entity_id
_entity_poly.type
_entity_poly.pdbx_seq_one_letter_code
_entity_poly.pdbx_strand_id
1 'polypeptide(L)'
;MSRTVPASGNLAVRGQQFWLGVTHAGREITLWADTTVIHLLLNGSRLKTVPSRLTLNHLRQLLADGGRPAGPPPISTGPAKAGGPIEVDRLVNATGLIALAGRQHPVGYHLAGQRVTARLDHGVLHLLDANRRVLRSLSNPLTPTDLARPRDARPGGPPPAATTEALRVDRRVSSLGSIAIAGQKIQVGIGHAGHTVTVEEADTSFRVLDGDQVLIQVPRTTTKTIARFKARKPEPAGRHLGQPRRTPTEQSADGTPAQPQRTVPQWL
;
A
#
# COMPACT_ATOMS: atom_id res chain seq x y z
N MET A 1 5.74 20.64 21.99
CA MET A 1 4.85 21.74 21.53
C MET A 1 4.09 21.28 20.30
N SER A 2 3.04 21.98 19.87
CA SER A 2 2.35 21.66 18.61
C SER A 2 2.40 22.81 17.60
N ARG A 3 2.39 22.49 16.31
CA ARG A 3 2.38 23.45 15.19
C ARG A 3 1.49 22.93 14.06
N THR A 4 0.71 23.83 13.48
CA THR A 4 -0.06 23.54 12.27
C THR A 4 0.85 23.49 11.05
N VAL A 5 0.70 22.48 10.20
CA VAL A 5 1.44 22.41 8.93
C VAL A 5 0.93 23.49 7.97
N PRO A 6 1.80 24.35 7.43
CA PRO A 6 1.39 25.36 6.45
C PRO A 6 0.82 24.72 5.16
N ALA A 7 0.10 25.51 4.36
CA ALA A 7 -0.43 25.08 3.06
C ALA A 7 0.66 24.54 2.12
N SER A 8 1.89 25.03 2.24
CA SER A 8 3.05 24.55 1.49
C SER A 8 3.49 23.12 1.84
N GLY A 9 3.02 22.57 2.97
CA GLY A 9 3.49 21.27 3.47
C GLY A 9 4.89 21.30 4.07
N ASN A 10 5.55 22.46 4.14
CA ASN A 10 6.88 22.62 4.74
C ASN A 10 6.76 23.34 6.08
N LEU A 11 6.90 22.60 7.18
CA LEU A 11 6.87 23.16 8.53
C LEU A 11 8.27 23.64 8.92
N ALA A 12 8.38 24.81 9.56
CA ALA A 12 9.65 25.32 10.05
C ALA A 12 9.61 25.59 11.56
N VAL A 13 10.69 25.25 12.25
CA VAL A 13 10.89 25.57 13.67
C VAL A 13 12.31 26.07 13.89
N ARG A 14 12.43 27.31 14.39
CA ARG A 14 13.71 27.95 14.76
C ARG A 14 14.81 27.76 13.69
N GLY A 15 14.43 27.97 12.42
CA GLY A 15 15.33 27.87 11.27
C GLY A 15 15.51 26.46 10.67
N GLN A 16 15.03 25.40 11.32
CA GLN A 16 15.03 24.05 10.76
C GLN A 16 13.70 23.75 10.06
N GLN A 17 13.77 23.29 8.81
CA GLN A 17 12.61 22.98 7.98
C GLN A 17 12.32 21.47 7.89
N PHE A 18 11.04 21.13 7.77
CA PHE A 18 10.53 19.77 7.70
C PHE A 18 9.48 19.67 6.60
N TRP A 19 9.87 19.06 5.49
CA TRP A 19 8.91 18.66 4.47
C TRP A 19 8.01 17.54 5.01
N LEU A 20 6.72 17.84 5.11
CA LEU A 20 5.63 16.93 5.49
C LEU A 20 4.67 16.68 4.32
N GLY A 21 4.69 17.53 3.30
CA GLY A 21 3.83 17.43 2.13
C GLY A 21 2.46 18.08 2.32
N VAL A 22 1.88 18.52 1.20
CA VAL A 22 0.61 19.28 1.18
C VAL A 22 -0.58 18.49 1.73
N THR A 23 -0.53 17.16 1.69
CA THR A 23 -1.57 16.29 2.27
C THR A 23 -1.71 16.45 3.79
N HIS A 24 -0.67 16.98 4.45
CA HIS A 24 -0.70 17.27 5.88
C HIS A 24 -1.01 18.73 6.21
N ALA A 25 -1.24 19.59 5.21
CA ALA A 25 -1.59 20.99 5.40
C ALA A 25 -2.81 21.15 6.33
N GLY A 26 -2.76 22.14 7.22
CA GLY A 26 -3.81 22.41 8.20
C GLY A 26 -3.87 21.41 9.37
N ARG A 27 -3.11 20.30 9.33
CA ARG A 27 -3.06 19.35 10.44
C ARG A 27 -2.10 19.83 11.51
N GLU A 28 -2.41 19.51 12.76
CA GLU A 28 -1.55 19.82 13.90
C GLU A 28 -0.50 18.72 14.09
N ILE A 29 0.77 19.11 14.20
CA ILE A 29 1.90 18.23 14.44
C ILE A 29 2.50 18.58 15.80
N THR A 30 2.59 17.58 16.66
CA THR A 30 3.34 17.67 17.90
C THR A 30 4.82 17.47 17.62
N LEU A 31 5.65 18.37 18.13
CA LEU A 31 7.10 18.26 18.12
C LEU A 31 7.60 17.85 19.50
N TRP A 32 8.31 16.73 19.53
CA TRP A 32 9.22 16.35 20.60
C TRP A 32 10.64 16.60 20.09
N ALA A 33 11.48 17.28 20.87
CA ALA A 33 12.82 17.63 20.43
C ALA A 33 13.79 17.71 21.60
N ASP A 34 15.02 17.28 21.36
CA ASP A 34 16.20 17.63 22.14
C ASP A 34 17.28 18.23 21.22
N THR A 35 18.52 18.33 21.69
CA THR A 35 19.65 18.87 20.90
C THR A 35 20.18 17.88 19.85
N THR A 36 19.72 16.63 19.87
CA THR A 36 20.19 15.54 19.00
C THR A 36 19.16 15.13 17.97
N VAL A 37 17.86 15.13 18.32
CA VAL A 37 16.79 14.58 17.51
C VAL A 37 15.48 15.35 17.66
N ILE A 38 14.69 15.37 16.59
CA ILE A 38 13.32 15.89 16.56
C ILE A 38 12.40 14.77 16.07
N HIS A 39 11.38 14.45 16.85
CA HIS A 39 10.25 13.63 16.44
C HIS A 39 9.06 14.53 16.10
N LEU A 40 8.54 14.37 14.89
CA LEU A 40 7.29 14.97 14.44
C LEU A 40 6.20 13.92 14.61
N LEU A 41 5.19 14.21 15.41
CA LEU A 41 4.08 13.31 15.72
C LEU A 41 2.75 13.91 15.26
N LEU A 42 1.90 13.08 14.71
CA LEU A 42 0.53 13.40 14.32
C LEU A 42 -0.40 12.51 15.15
N ASN A 43 -1.28 13.11 15.95
CA ASN A 43 -2.17 12.39 16.88
C ASN A 43 -1.39 11.38 17.78
N GLY A 44 -0.22 11.79 18.26
CA GLY A 44 0.67 10.92 19.05
C GLY A 44 1.45 9.85 18.26
N SER A 45 1.12 9.63 16.98
CA SER A 45 1.84 8.71 16.11
C SER A 45 2.99 9.40 15.39
N ARG A 46 4.19 8.82 15.40
CA ARG A 46 5.35 9.43 14.74
C ARG A 46 5.17 9.50 13.23
N LEU A 47 5.24 10.71 12.71
CA LEU A 47 5.28 11.03 11.29
C LEU A 47 6.71 10.91 10.74
N LYS A 48 7.70 11.46 11.45
CA LYS A 48 9.10 11.53 11.01
C LYS A 48 10.06 11.72 12.19
N THR A 49 11.26 11.17 12.10
CA THR A 49 12.40 11.57 12.95
C THR A 49 13.47 12.22 12.09
N VAL A 50 14.08 13.29 12.61
CA VAL A 50 15.22 13.94 11.95
C VAL A 50 16.26 14.37 12.98
N PRO A 51 17.55 14.47 12.60
CA PRO A 51 18.55 15.09 13.45
C PRO A 51 18.14 16.51 13.83
N SER A 52 18.28 16.85 15.11
CA SER A 52 18.02 18.20 15.59
C SER A 52 19.17 19.12 15.23
N ARG A 53 18.83 20.33 14.75
CA ARG A 53 19.75 21.46 14.65
C ARG A 53 19.47 22.51 15.73
N LEU A 54 18.63 22.16 16.72
CA LEU A 54 18.24 23.07 17.77
C LEU A 54 19.33 23.15 18.83
N THR A 55 19.75 24.37 19.15
CA THR A 55 20.64 24.64 20.28
C THR A 55 19.85 24.64 21.58
N LEU A 56 20.55 24.57 22.71
CA LEU A 56 19.92 24.70 24.03
C LEU A 56 19.12 26.02 24.17
N ASN A 57 19.61 27.10 23.56
CA ASN A 57 18.91 28.39 23.55
C ASN A 57 17.62 28.32 22.72
N HIS A 58 17.62 27.63 21.57
CA HIS A 58 16.39 27.38 20.82
C HIS A 58 15.38 26.59 21.66
N LEU A 59 15.82 25.55 22.38
CA LEU A 59 14.92 24.77 23.24
C LEU A 59 14.32 25.62 24.38
N ARG A 60 15.11 26.48 25.03
CA ARG A 60 14.62 27.42 26.05
C ARG A 60 13.58 28.39 25.48
N GLN A 61 13.83 28.94 24.30
CA GLN A 61 12.86 29.81 23.63
C GLN A 61 11.58 29.06 23.27
N LEU A 62 11.68 27.82 22.80
CA LEU A 62 10.50 27.00 22.52
C LEU A 62 9.68 26.70 23.77
N LEU A 63 10.31 26.56 24.94
CA LEU A 63 9.61 26.45 26.23
C LEU A 63 8.92 27.77 26.58
N ALA A 64 9.59 28.91 26.39
CA ALA A 64 9.01 30.23 26.61
C ALA A 64 7.79 30.50 25.71
N ASP A 65 7.79 29.98 24.48
CA ASP A 65 6.66 30.08 23.52
C ASP A 65 5.49 29.11 23.81
N GLY A 66 5.41 28.56 25.04
CA GLY A 66 4.35 27.60 25.41
C GLY A 66 4.68 26.15 25.09
N GLY A 67 5.94 25.83 24.77
CA GLY A 67 6.44 24.47 24.77
C GLY A 67 6.45 23.88 26.19
N ARG A 68 6.27 22.56 26.28
CA ARG A 68 6.41 21.83 27.54
C ARG A 68 7.75 21.10 27.55
N PRO A 69 8.37 20.90 28.73
CA PRO A 69 9.55 20.04 28.86
C PRO A 69 9.28 18.71 28.17
N ALA A 70 10.23 18.31 27.33
CA ALA A 70 10.17 17.00 26.70
C ALA A 70 10.23 15.93 27.79
N GLY A 71 9.21 15.08 27.87
CA GLY A 71 9.30 13.83 28.64
C GLY A 71 10.35 12.88 28.01
N PRO A 72 10.48 11.64 28.51
CA PRO A 72 11.30 10.63 27.85
C PRO A 72 11.02 10.58 26.34
N PRO A 73 12.01 10.28 25.48
CA PRO A 73 11.78 10.14 24.06
C PRO A 73 10.55 9.26 23.83
N PRO A 74 9.52 9.72 23.08
CA PRO A 74 8.28 8.97 22.90
C PRO A 74 8.54 7.62 22.22
N ILE A 75 9.74 7.44 21.68
CA ILE A 75 10.26 6.23 21.09
C ILE A 75 11.70 6.08 21.60
N SER A 76 12.02 4.96 22.24
CA SER A 76 13.39 4.64 22.65
C SER A 76 14.32 4.75 21.45
N THR A 77 15.16 5.78 21.45
CA THR A 77 16.25 6.00 20.47
C THR A 77 17.47 5.13 20.77
N GLY A 78 17.41 4.28 21.78
CA GLY A 78 18.42 3.27 22.04
C GLY A 78 18.56 2.33 20.84
N PRO A 79 19.77 1.82 20.56
CA PRO A 79 19.93 0.78 19.56
C PRO A 79 18.94 -0.34 19.90
N ALA A 80 18.16 -0.77 18.91
CA ALA A 80 17.37 -1.99 19.06
C ALA A 80 18.32 -3.07 19.59
N LYS A 81 17.91 -3.82 20.63
CA LYS A 81 18.69 -4.99 21.09
C LYS A 81 19.07 -5.79 19.85
N ALA A 82 20.36 -6.06 19.67
CA ALA A 82 20.83 -6.82 18.52
C ALA A 82 20.02 -8.12 18.40
N GLY A 83 19.29 -8.28 17.29
CA GLY A 83 18.44 -9.44 17.02
C GLY A 83 16.97 -9.35 17.46
N GLY A 84 16.54 -8.25 18.10
CA GLY A 84 15.12 -8.03 18.44
C GLY A 84 14.30 -7.51 17.26
N PRO A 85 12.95 -7.67 17.29
CA PRO A 85 12.08 -7.15 16.25
C PRO A 85 12.20 -5.63 16.14
N ILE A 86 12.12 -5.12 14.91
CA ILE A 86 12.14 -3.68 14.64
C ILE A 86 10.87 -3.25 13.91
N GLU A 87 10.40 -2.05 14.18
CA GLU A 87 9.24 -1.47 13.51
C GLU A 87 9.58 -0.16 12.82
N VAL A 88 8.98 0.05 11.66
CA VAL A 88 9.10 1.29 10.89
C VAL A 88 7.76 1.64 10.25
N ASP A 89 7.36 2.90 10.37
CA ASP A 89 6.13 3.37 9.71
C ASP A 89 6.46 3.76 8.27
N ARG A 90 5.67 3.26 7.32
CA ARG A 90 5.85 3.52 5.89
C ARG A 90 4.53 3.88 5.24
N LEU A 91 4.58 4.87 4.35
CA LEU A 91 3.50 5.12 3.41
C LEU A 91 3.67 4.14 2.24
N VAL A 92 2.61 3.42 1.89
CA VAL A 92 2.58 2.61 0.69
C VAL A 92 2.35 3.53 -0.50
N ASN A 93 3.26 3.48 -1.47
CA ASN A 93 3.14 4.33 -2.66
C ASN A 93 1.96 3.88 -3.57
N ALA A 94 1.69 4.66 -4.62
CA ALA A 94 0.60 4.38 -5.56
C ALA A 94 0.72 3.01 -6.26
N THR A 95 1.92 2.41 -6.32
CA THR A 95 2.13 1.10 -6.95
C THR A 95 2.16 -0.06 -5.96
N GLY A 96 1.91 0.19 -4.67
CA GLY A 96 1.88 -0.86 -3.65
C GLY A 96 3.25 -1.26 -3.11
N LEU A 97 4.21 -0.34 -3.08
CA LEU A 97 5.57 -0.55 -2.55
C LEU A 97 5.80 0.27 -1.27
N ILE A 98 6.70 -0.24 -0.41
CA ILE A 98 7.28 0.50 0.72
C ILE A 98 8.80 0.58 0.60
N ALA A 99 9.39 1.67 1.09
CA ALA A 99 10.84 1.82 1.15
C ALA A 99 11.41 1.24 2.47
N LEU A 100 12.32 0.26 2.41
CA LEU A 100 13.06 -0.25 3.57
C LEU A 100 14.55 -0.30 3.21
N ALA A 101 15.42 0.12 4.14
CA ALA A 101 16.88 0.15 3.93
C ALA A 101 17.35 0.74 2.58
N GLY A 102 16.63 1.73 2.05
CA GLY A 102 16.94 2.37 0.76
C GLY A 102 16.44 1.64 -0.49
N ARG A 103 15.73 0.52 -0.34
CA ARG A 103 15.16 -0.28 -1.44
C ARG A 103 13.63 -0.30 -1.38
N GLN A 104 12.98 -0.53 -2.52
CA GLN A 104 11.52 -0.66 -2.61
C GLN A 104 11.11 -2.13 -2.51
N HIS A 105 10.08 -2.41 -1.70
CA HIS A 105 9.58 -3.75 -1.47
C HIS A 105 8.07 -3.83 -1.75
N PRO A 106 7.61 -4.82 -2.53
CA PRO A 106 6.20 -4.96 -2.83
C PRO A 106 5.41 -5.45 -1.62
N VAL A 107 4.33 -4.73 -1.33
CA VAL A 107 3.39 -5.05 -0.26
C VAL A 107 1.96 -5.22 -0.76
N GLY A 108 1.69 -4.78 -1.98
CA GLY A 108 0.42 -4.96 -2.67
C GLY A 108 -0.33 -3.65 -2.87
N TYR A 109 -0.93 -3.52 -4.05
CA TYR A 109 -1.61 -2.31 -4.50
C TYR A 109 -2.85 -1.94 -3.66
N HIS A 110 -3.52 -2.92 -3.03
CA HIS A 110 -4.70 -2.68 -2.18
C HIS A 110 -4.39 -1.85 -0.91
N LEU A 111 -3.11 -1.74 -0.53
CA LEU A 111 -2.65 -0.89 0.56
C LEU A 111 -2.18 0.50 0.08
N ALA A 112 -2.24 0.79 -1.22
CA ALA A 112 -1.74 2.06 -1.77
C ALA A 112 -2.37 3.27 -1.07
N GLY A 113 -1.53 4.25 -0.72
CA GLY A 113 -1.94 5.45 0.01
C GLY A 113 -2.13 5.26 1.52
N GLN A 114 -2.06 4.02 2.03
CA GLN A 114 -2.16 3.75 3.46
C GLN A 114 -0.81 3.90 4.15
N ARG A 115 -0.85 4.37 5.40
CA ARG A 115 0.31 4.36 6.29
C ARG A 115 0.25 3.09 7.15
N VAL A 116 1.29 2.28 7.07
CA VAL A 116 1.38 0.98 7.76
C VAL A 116 2.58 0.95 8.69
N THR A 117 2.51 0.15 9.75
CA THR A 117 3.68 -0.24 10.54
C THR A 117 4.28 -1.50 9.92
N ALA A 118 5.48 -1.41 9.38
CA ALA A 118 6.27 -2.56 8.96
C ALA A 118 7.10 -3.07 10.15
N ARG A 119 6.67 -4.19 10.74
CA ARG A 119 7.38 -4.93 11.78
C ARG A 119 8.24 -6.02 11.14
N LEU A 120 9.54 -5.93 11.31
CA LEU A 120 10.50 -6.95 10.90
C LEU A 120 10.84 -7.78 12.14
N ASP A 121 10.41 -9.03 12.13
CA ASP A 121 10.56 -9.98 13.22
C ASP A 121 11.17 -11.26 12.65
N HIS A 122 12.46 -11.48 12.91
CA HIS A 122 13.22 -12.57 12.30
C HIS A 122 13.03 -12.65 10.77
N GLY A 123 12.66 -13.81 10.22
CA GLY A 123 12.45 -14.05 8.79
C GLY A 123 11.13 -13.48 8.24
N VAL A 124 10.36 -12.73 9.02
CA VAL A 124 9.01 -12.26 8.66
C VAL A 124 8.91 -10.74 8.73
N LEU A 125 8.23 -10.16 7.75
CA LEU A 125 7.77 -8.77 7.72
C LEU A 125 6.25 -8.77 7.89
N HIS A 126 5.76 -8.23 9.00
CA HIS A 126 4.34 -7.96 9.21
C HIS A 126 4.02 -6.51 8.88
N LEU A 127 2.98 -6.28 8.10
CA LEU A 127 2.37 -4.97 7.91
C LEU A 127 1.20 -4.87 8.85
N LEU A 128 1.21 -3.86 9.71
CA LEU A 128 0.17 -3.63 10.70
C LEU A 128 -0.57 -2.34 10.40
N ASP A 129 -1.86 -2.33 10.71
CA ASP A 129 -2.68 -1.12 10.70
C ASP A 129 -2.38 -0.22 11.92
N ALA A 130 -3.11 0.89 12.04
CA ALA A 130 -2.99 1.81 13.17
C ALA A 130 -3.30 1.16 14.53
N ASN A 131 -4.13 0.11 14.55
CA ASN A 131 -4.51 -0.66 15.73
C ASN A 131 -3.58 -1.88 15.96
N ARG A 132 -2.48 -1.98 15.21
CA ARG A 132 -1.51 -3.09 15.24
C ARG A 132 -2.08 -4.44 14.81
N ARG A 133 -3.21 -4.48 14.09
CA ARG A 133 -3.73 -5.72 13.48
C ARG A 133 -2.93 -6.05 12.23
N VAL A 134 -2.68 -7.33 11.97
CA VAL A 134 -1.88 -7.75 10.81
C VAL A 134 -2.71 -7.57 9.55
N LEU A 135 -2.28 -6.66 8.68
CA LEU A 135 -2.82 -6.47 7.33
C LEU A 135 -2.22 -7.49 6.35
N ARG A 136 -0.95 -7.85 6.55
CA ARG A 136 -0.21 -8.78 5.69
C ARG A 136 1.06 -9.29 6.36
N SER A 137 1.44 -10.54 6.06
CA SER A 137 2.74 -11.11 6.39
C SER A 137 3.51 -11.45 5.12
N LEU A 138 4.80 -11.14 5.10
CA LEU A 138 5.73 -11.35 3.98
C LEU A 138 7.02 -11.97 4.52
N SER A 139 7.82 -12.60 3.66
CA SER A 139 9.22 -12.88 4.01
C SER A 139 9.95 -11.57 4.26
N ASN A 140 10.74 -11.51 5.33
CA ASN A 140 11.58 -10.36 5.62
C ASN A 140 12.58 -10.16 4.46
N PRO A 141 12.52 -9.04 3.73
CA PRO A 141 13.38 -8.82 2.59
C PRO A 141 14.75 -8.23 2.96
N LEU A 142 14.99 -7.96 4.25
CA LEU A 142 16.22 -7.35 4.75
C LEU A 142 17.21 -8.42 5.22
N THR A 143 18.47 -8.26 4.82
CA THR A 143 19.57 -9.02 5.40
C THR A 143 19.88 -8.53 6.82
N PRO A 144 20.59 -9.32 7.66
CA PRO A 144 21.01 -8.87 8.99
C PRO A 144 21.77 -7.52 8.97
N THR A 145 22.59 -7.28 7.94
CA THR A 145 23.32 -6.02 7.75
C THR A 145 22.39 -4.86 7.38
N ASP A 146 21.31 -5.13 6.65
CA ASP A 146 20.33 -4.12 6.27
C ASP A 146 19.38 -3.73 7.41
N LEU A 147 19.24 -4.54 8.46
CA LEU A 147 18.38 -4.25 9.62
C LEU A 147 18.84 -3.03 10.43
N ALA A 148 20.10 -2.63 10.33
CA ALA A 148 20.63 -1.42 10.98
C ALA A 148 20.34 -0.13 10.18
N ARG A 149 19.96 -0.27 8.90
CA ARG A 149 19.78 0.85 7.96
C ARG A 149 18.37 1.46 7.89
N PRO A 150 17.25 0.84 8.31
CA PRO A 150 15.94 1.43 8.12
C PRO A 150 15.86 2.72 8.95
N ARG A 151 15.74 3.85 8.26
CA ARG A 151 15.52 5.14 8.92
C ARG A 151 14.23 5.08 9.74
N ASP A 152 14.26 5.71 10.90
CA ASP A 152 13.15 5.74 11.86
C ASP A 152 12.81 4.36 12.45
N ALA A 153 13.71 3.38 12.43
CA ALA A 153 13.48 2.12 13.14
C ALA A 153 13.26 2.36 14.64
N ARG A 154 12.32 1.63 15.21
CA ARG A 154 12.10 1.54 16.66
C ARG A 154 12.11 0.08 17.11
N PRO A 155 12.39 -0.22 18.38
CA PRO A 155 12.14 -1.55 18.93
C PRO A 155 10.69 -1.97 18.66
N GLY A 156 10.49 -3.24 18.31
CA GLY A 156 9.18 -3.81 18.07
C GLY A 156 8.31 -3.69 19.32
N GLY A 157 7.05 -3.30 19.13
CA GLY A 157 6.05 -3.36 20.20
C GLY A 157 5.71 -4.80 20.59
N PRO A 158 4.67 -5.03 21.40
CA PRO A 158 4.19 -6.39 21.67
C PRO A 158 3.90 -7.12 20.35
N PRO A 159 4.10 -8.45 20.30
CA PRO A 159 3.78 -9.26 19.14
C PRO A 159 2.38 -8.91 18.62
N PRO A 160 2.21 -8.73 17.30
CA PRO A 160 0.89 -8.44 16.77
C PRO A 160 -0.05 -9.58 17.14
N ALA A 161 -1.30 -9.24 17.49
CA ALA A 161 -2.31 -10.26 17.72
C ALA A 161 -2.39 -11.13 16.45
N ALA A 162 -2.14 -12.44 16.60
CA ALA A 162 -2.24 -13.38 15.50
C ALA A 162 -3.63 -13.22 14.90
N THR A 163 -3.69 -12.70 13.68
CA THR A 163 -4.95 -12.58 12.98
C THR A 163 -5.19 -13.95 12.39
N THR A 164 -5.94 -14.80 13.11
CA THR A 164 -6.40 -16.12 12.63
C THR A 164 -7.46 -15.97 11.52
N GLU A 165 -7.44 -14.87 10.76
CA GLU A 165 -8.20 -14.79 9.52
C GLU A 165 -7.28 -15.29 8.42
N ALA A 166 -7.49 -16.56 8.04
CA ALA A 166 -6.85 -17.12 6.86
C ALA A 166 -7.09 -16.18 5.68
N LEU A 167 -6.03 -15.77 5.00
CA LEU A 167 -6.14 -14.85 3.88
C LEU A 167 -6.98 -15.52 2.79
N ARG A 168 -8.19 -15.00 2.53
CA ARG A 168 -9.14 -15.52 1.55
C ARG A 168 -8.94 -14.88 0.18
N VAL A 169 -8.85 -15.71 -0.85
CA VAL A 169 -8.56 -15.28 -2.21
C VAL A 169 -9.34 -16.08 -3.25
N ASP A 170 -10.10 -15.39 -4.09
CA ASP A 170 -10.87 -16.05 -5.14
C ASP A 170 -10.02 -16.41 -6.37
N ARG A 171 -10.25 -17.60 -6.92
CA ARG A 171 -9.66 -18.07 -8.18
C ARG A 171 -10.69 -18.75 -9.05
N ARG A 172 -10.64 -18.43 -10.34
CA ARG A 172 -11.37 -19.20 -11.34
C ARG A 172 -10.57 -20.47 -11.68
N VAL A 173 -11.21 -21.62 -11.57
CA VAL A 173 -10.63 -22.90 -11.98
C VAL A 173 -10.51 -22.93 -13.50
N SER A 174 -9.33 -23.28 -14.00
CA SER A 174 -9.07 -23.43 -15.43
C SER A 174 -9.90 -24.57 -16.04
N SER A 175 -10.01 -24.62 -17.37
CA SER A 175 -10.66 -25.74 -18.08
C SER A 175 -10.01 -27.10 -17.79
N LEU A 176 -8.74 -27.11 -17.41
CA LEU A 176 -8.00 -28.31 -17.00
C LEU A 176 -8.16 -28.64 -15.50
N GLY A 177 -9.05 -27.96 -14.79
CA GLY A 177 -9.33 -28.26 -13.38
C GLY A 177 -8.29 -27.77 -12.38
N SER A 178 -7.42 -26.82 -12.78
CA SER A 178 -6.33 -26.33 -11.93
C SER A 178 -6.44 -24.83 -11.62
N ILE A 179 -5.87 -24.41 -10.49
CA ILE A 179 -5.68 -22.99 -10.11
C ILE A 179 -4.22 -22.71 -9.79
N ALA A 180 -3.83 -21.43 -9.83
CA ALA A 180 -2.51 -20.96 -9.42
C ALA A 180 -2.62 -19.97 -8.25
N ILE A 181 -1.91 -20.29 -7.16
CA ILE A 181 -1.83 -19.50 -5.93
C ILE A 181 -0.37 -19.34 -5.56
N ALA A 182 0.10 -18.10 -5.41
CA ALA A 182 1.51 -17.83 -5.07
C ALA A 182 2.54 -18.58 -5.96
N GLY A 183 2.19 -18.81 -7.23
CA GLY A 183 3.03 -19.57 -8.17
C GLY A 183 2.99 -21.09 -8.01
N GLN A 184 2.30 -21.62 -7.00
CA GLN A 184 1.99 -23.04 -6.84
C GLN A 184 0.73 -23.40 -7.63
N LYS A 185 0.82 -24.42 -8.48
CA LYS A 185 -0.32 -24.99 -9.19
C LYS A 185 -1.02 -26.00 -8.27
N ILE A 186 -2.33 -25.85 -8.12
CA ILE A 186 -3.18 -26.73 -7.29
C ILE A 186 -4.20 -27.38 -8.22
N GLN A 187 -4.29 -28.72 -8.17
CA GLN A 187 -5.31 -29.47 -8.91
C GLN A 187 -6.58 -29.57 -8.06
N VAL A 188 -7.65 -29.00 -8.57
CA VAL A 188 -8.98 -28.99 -7.93
C VAL A 188 -9.87 -30.07 -8.55
N GLY A 189 -9.72 -30.31 -9.85
CA GLY A 189 -10.49 -31.27 -10.63
C GLY A 189 -11.26 -30.63 -11.78
N ILE A 190 -11.37 -31.34 -12.90
CA ILE A 190 -12.01 -30.83 -14.13
C ILE A 190 -13.51 -30.58 -13.91
N GLY A 191 -14.16 -31.32 -12.99
CA GLY A 191 -15.56 -31.10 -12.62
C GLY A 191 -15.87 -29.70 -12.08
N HIS A 192 -14.85 -29.02 -11.52
CA HIS A 192 -14.99 -27.64 -11.01
C HIS A 192 -14.54 -26.58 -12.04
N ALA A 193 -14.24 -26.97 -13.29
CA ALA A 193 -13.80 -26.04 -14.32
C ALA A 193 -14.77 -24.86 -14.46
N GLY A 194 -14.21 -23.64 -14.56
CA GLY A 194 -14.98 -22.41 -14.70
C GLY A 194 -15.62 -21.88 -13.41
N HIS A 195 -15.67 -22.67 -12.33
CA HIS A 195 -16.15 -22.22 -11.03
C HIS A 195 -15.14 -21.25 -10.39
N THR A 196 -15.64 -20.37 -9.54
CA THR A 196 -14.79 -19.48 -8.73
C THR A 196 -14.71 -20.06 -7.32
N VAL A 197 -13.51 -20.50 -6.94
CA VAL A 197 -13.24 -21.10 -5.65
C VAL A 197 -12.53 -20.10 -4.75
N THR A 198 -12.83 -20.15 -3.45
CA THR A 198 -12.17 -19.37 -2.41
C THR A 198 -10.96 -20.15 -1.92
N VAL A 199 -9.79 -19.53 -1.90
CA VAL A 199 -8.59 -20.13 -1.31
C VAL A 199 -8.25 -19.43 0.00
N GLU A 200 -8.25 -20.20 1.08
CA GLU A 200 -7.76 -19.80 2.38
C GLU A 200 -6.27 -20.16 2.51
N GLU A 201 -5.43 -19.16 2.73
CA GLU A 201 -4.02 -19.34 3.07
C GLU A 201 -3.86 -19.45 4.58
N ALA A 202 -3.38 -20.62 5.03
CA ALA A 202 -2.86 -20.85 6.36
C ALA A 202 -1.32 -20.92 6.32
N ASP A 203 -0.68 -20.96 7.48
CA ASP A 203 0.79 -20.93 7.60
C ASP A 203 1.49 -22.04 6.80
N THR A 204 0.89 -23.24 6.77
CA THR A 204 1.49 -24.45 6.16
C THR A 204 0.65 -25.07 5.04
N SER A 205 -0.55 -24.55 4.75
CA SER A 205 -1.45 -25.16 3.77
C SER A 205 -2.35 -24.15 3.06
N PHE A 206 -2.83 -24.54 1.88
CA PHE A 206 -3.92 -23.87 1.20
C PHE A 206 -5.18 -24.73 1.29
N ARG A 207 -6.28 -24.14 1.77
CA ARG A 207 -7.62 -24.73 1.70
C ARG A 207 -8.37 -24.12 0.53
N VAL A 208 -8.92 -24.95 -0.35
CA VAL A 208 -9.73 -24.53 -1.49
C VAL A 208 -11.18 -24.88 -1.21
N LEU A 209 -12.06 -23.89 -1.29
CA LEU A 209 -13.48 -23.99 -1.00
C LEU A 209 -14.32 -23.58 -2.21
N ASP A 210 -15.48 -24.22 -2.38
CA ASP A 210 -16.56 -23.77 -3.27
C ASP A 210 -17.76 -23.43 -2.40
N GLY A 211 -18.05 -22.13 -2.25
CA GLY A 211 -18.91 -21.65 -1.16
C GLY A 211 -18.33 -22.02 0.22
N ASP A 212 -19.09 -22.78 1.00
CA ASP A 212 -18.69 -23.28 2.32
C ASP A 212 -18.10 -24.70 2.28
N GLN A 213 -18.13 -25.37 1.13
CA GLN A 213 -17.63 -26.73 0.99
C GLN A 213 -16.11 -26.73 0.74
N VAL A 214 -15.34 -27.43 1.57
CA VAL A 214 -13.92 -27.66 1.33
C VAL A 214 -13.76 -28.70 0.23
N LEU A 215 -13.16 -28.30 -0.90
CA LEU A 215 -12.87 -29.19 -2.02
C LEU A 215 -11.57 -29.96 -1.78
N ILE A 216 -10.51 -29.25 -1.40
CA ILE A 216 -9.18 -29.83 -1.20
C ILE A 216 -8.34 -28.96 -0.26
N GLN A 217 -7.48 -29.62 0.51
CA GLN A 217 -6.43 -28.98 1.30
C GLN A 217 -5.07 -29.50 0.84
N VAL A 218 -4.15 -28.60 0.49
CA VAL A 218 -2.82 -28.96 0.00
C VAL A 218 -1.72 -28.30 0.83
N PRO A 219 -0.56 -28.97 1.02
CA PRO A 219 0.60 -28.34 1.64
C PRO A 219 1.05 -27.12 0.84
N ARG A 220 1.46 -26.08 1.56
CA ARG A 220 2.10 -24.91 0.95
C ARG A 220 3.57 -25.24 0.68
N THR A 221 3.94 -25.30 -0.60
CA THR A 221 5.32 -25.56 -1.04
C THR A 221 6.01 -24.30 -1.57
N THR A 222 5.29 -23.17 -1.59
CA THR A 222 5.79 -21.88 -2.07
C THR A 222 5.99 -20.90 -0.92
N THR A 223 7.14 -20.22 -0.90
CA THR A 223 7.41 -19.08 -0.01
C THR A 223 6.95 -17.75 -0.61
N LYS A 224 6.49 -17.74 -1.88
CA LYS A 224 6.00 -16.54 -2.54
C LYS A 224 4.67 -16.11 -1.91
N THR A 225 4.44 -14.81 -1.83
CA THR A 225 3.16 -14.25 -1.34
C THR A 225 2.12 -14.25 -2.46
N ILE A 226 0.84 -14.34 -2.10
CA ILE A 226 -0.26 -14.11 -3.04
C ILE A 226 -0.27 -12.63 -3.47
N ALA A 227 -0.05 -12.39 -4.77
CA ALA A 227 0.00 -11.04 -5.35
C ALA A 227 -1.33 -10.59 -6.00
N ARG A 228 -2.23 -11.51 -6.37
CA ARG A 228 -3.55 -11.22 -6.98
C ARG A 228 -4.69 -11.65 -6.07
N PHE A 229 -5.63 -10.74 -5.82
CA PHE A 229 -6.76 -10.93 -4.90
C PHE A 229 -8.12 -11.05 -5.60
N LYS A 230 -8.15 -10.95 -6.93
CA LYS A 230 -9.38 -11.01 -7.71
C LYS A 230 -9.27 -12.07 -8.81
N ALA A 231 -10.35 -12.82 -9.00
CA ALA A 231 -10.50 -13.79 -10.09
C ALA A 231 -10.66 -13.11 -11.47
N ARG A 232 -10.98 -11.80 -11.51
CA ARG A 232 -11.14 -11.01 -12.74
C ARG A 232 -10.37 -9.69 -12.70
N LYS A 233 -9.90 -9.25 -13.87
CA LYS A 233 -9.67 -7.82 -14.17
C LYS A 233 -11.05 -7.17 -14.29
N PRO A 234 -11.33 -6.01 -13.67
CA PRO A 234 -12.52 -5.23 -14.01
C PRO A 234 -12.52 -5.02 -15.52
N GLU A 235 -13.60 -5.39 -16.18
CA GLU A 235 -13.80 -5.06 -17.58
C GLU A 235 -13.78 -3.53 -17.67
N PRO A 236 -13.00 -2.91 -18.59
CA PRO A 236 -13.11 -1.48 -18.78
C PRO A 236 -14.58 -1.19 -19.11
N ALA A 237 -15.17 -0.22 -18.42
CA ALA A 237 -16.53 0.23 -18.72
C ALA A 237 -16.62 0.47 -20.24
N GLY A 238 -17.38 -0.38 -20.91
CA GLY A 238 -17.56 -0.31 -22.36
C GLY A 238 -18.01 1.11 -22.69
N ARG A 239 -17.28 1.76 -23.62
CA ARG A 239 -17.74 2.99 -24.26
C ARG A 239 -19.08 2.68 -24.93
N HIS A 240 -20.16 2.89 -24.21
CA HIS A 240 -21.49 3.05 -24.77
C HIS A 240 -21.55 4.49 -25.30
N LEU A 241 -21.00 4.71 -26.49
CA LEU A 241 -21.41 5.83 -27.34
C LEU A 241 -22.20 5.21 -28.46
N GLY A 242 -23.53 5.28 -28.32
CA GLY A 242 -24.49 4.81 -29.29
C GLY A 242 -24.25 5.47 -30.63
N GLN A 243 -24.05 4.66 -31.66
CA GLN A 243 -24.46 5.04 -32.99
C GLN A 243 -25.96 4.72 -33.09
N PRO A 244 -26.83 5.69 -33.40
CA PRO A 244 -28.20 5.36 -33.75
C PRO A 244 -28.17 4.61 -35.09
N ARG A 245 -28.65 3.36 -35.05
CA ARG A 245 -29.07 2.59 -36.22
C ARG A 245 -30.06 3.44 -37.02
N ARG A 246 -29.69 3.81 -38.25
CA ARG A 246 -30.67 4.24 -39.25
C ARG A 246 -31.44 3.00 -39.71
N THR A 247 -32.72 2.96 -39.42
CA THR A 247 -33.67 2.03 -40.05
C THR A 247 -33.90 2.46 -41.50
N PRO A 248 -33.98 1.52 -42.46
CA PRO A 248 -34.38 1.81 -43.83
C PRO A 248 -35.90 1.96 -43.89
N THR A 249 -36.39 3.02 -44.52
CA THR A 249 -37.79 3.13 -44.96
C THR A 249 -37.79 3.24 -46.48
N GLU A 250 -38.57 2.36 -47.09
CA GLU A 250 -38.82 2.16 -48.51
C GLU A 250 -39.62 3.30 -49.18
N GLN A 251 -39.61 3.24 -50.52
CA GLN A 251 -40.46 3.86 -51.55
C GLN A 251 -39.88 5.15 -52.16
N SER A 252 -39.20 5.07 -53.31
CA SER A 252 -39.69 4.87 -54.70
C SER A 252 -40.36 6.12 -55.28
N ALA A 253 -39.66 6.81 -56.19
CA ALA A 253 -40.01 6.88 -57.61
C ALA A 253 -39.35 8.08 -58.31
N ASP A 254 -38.92 7.81 -59.54
CA ASP A 254 -38.81 8.71 -60.69
C ASP A 254 -37.65 9.71 -60.84
N GLY A 255 -37.04 9.62 -62.03
CA GLY A 255 -36.40 10.76 -62.71
C GLY A 255 -34.88 10.70 -62.86
N THR A 256 -34.40 9.94 -63.85
CA THR A 256 -33.20 10.35 -64.65
C THR A 256 -33.76 10.80 -66.02
N PRO A 257 -33.16 11.70 -66.82
CA PRO A 257 -31.76 12.16 -66.79
C PRO A 257 -31.54 13.68 -66.96
N ALA A 258 -30.36 14.19 -66.56
CA ALA A 258 -29.63 15.22 -67.32
C ALA A 258 -28.24 15.50 -66.70
N GLN A 259 -27.19 15.11 -67.42
CA GLN A 259 -25.89 15.80 -67.36
C GLN A 259 -26.01 17.13 -68.14
N PRO A 260 -25.33 18.21 -67.70
CA PRO A 260 -24.05 18.49 -68.35
C PRO A 260 -22.95 19.10 -67.45
N GLN A 261 -21.73 18.65 -67.76
CA GLN A 261 -20.49 19.41 -67.93
C GLN A 261 -19.83 20.21 -66.77
N ARG A 262 -18.58 19.78 -66.52
CA ARG A 262 -17.34 20.59 -66.42
C ARG A 262 -17.38 21.86 -65.56
N THR A 263 -16.60 21.86 -64.47
CA THR A 263 -15.38 22.68 -64.41
C THR A 263 -14.43 22.18 -63.32
N VAL A 264 -13.16 22.01 -63.69
CA VAL A 264 -12.00 21.94 -62.79
C VAL A 264 -11.45 23.38 -62.73
N PRO A 265 -11.03 23.88 -61.56
CA PRO A 265 -9.59 24.17 -61.37
C PRO A 265 -9.14 23.81 -59.93
N GLN A 266 -8.06 23.08 -59.69
CA GLN A 266 -6.64 23.44 -59.78
C GLN A 266 -6.19 24.71 -59.01
N TRP A 267 -5.43 24.44 -57.94
CA TRP A 267 -4.34 25.17 -57.27
C TRP A 267 -4.61 26.45 -56.46
N LEU A 268 -4.38 26.38 -55.15
CA LEU A 268 -3.11 26.76 -54.51
C LEU A 268 -2.93 25.98 -53.19
#